data_AF-A0AA35PFQ9-F1
#
_entry.id   AF-A0AA35PFQ9-F1
#
_cell.length_a   1.000
_cell.length_b   1.000
_cell.length_c   1.000
_cell.angle_alpha   90.00
_cell.angle_beta   90.00
_cell.angle_gamma   90.00
#
_symmetry.space_group_name_H-M   'P 1'
#
loop_
_entity.id
_entity.type
_entity.pdbx_description
1 polymer ?
#
loop_
_entity_poly.entity_id
_entity_poly.type
_entity_poly.pdbx_seq_one_letter_code
_entity_poly.pdbx_strand_id
1 'polypeptide(L)'
;MFSLLFLATGVALCVTDAQPNEENALQDMQKKVNDLWLSLLYPQLYEDIVASNRTAYASCLMKPSPKVGADKPQVTGHVLFRQAYPNGKLEAIFNLDGFPAGANLSGRAIHIHQYGDLSDGCDSAGGHYNPFKENHPRHPGDFGNFYSKEGTIKKYKANLVATLFGPYSIIGRSVVIHEQEDDLGKGNNKASLENGNAGKRLACCVVGTGTKNLWERQFPEVKEKRKKMLTTKEASSSSHGVAAKP
;
A
#
# COMPACT_ATOMS: atom_id res chain seq x y z
N MET A 1 -75.98 -44.46 -6.10
CA MET A 1 -75.34 -44.61 -7.42
C MET A 1 -75.45 -43.29 -8.16
N PHE A 2 -74.35 -42.57 -8.33
CA PHE A 2 -73.78 -42.15 -9.62
C PHE A 2 -72.69 -41.11 -9.34
N SER A 3 -71.46 -41.48 -9.70
CA SER A 3 -70.30 -40.60 -9.82
C SER A 3 -70.59 -39.46 -10.79
N LEU A 4 -69.92 -38.31 -10.60
CA LEU A 4 -69.23 -37.65 -11.69
C LEU A 4 -68.10 -36.76 -11.15
N LEU A 5 -66.87 -37.08 -11.55
CA LEU A 5 -65.67 -36.26 -11.45
C LEU A 5 -65.83 -35.00 -12.33
N PHE A 6 -65.33 -33.85 -11.87
CA PHE A 6 -64.74 -32.85 -12.75
C PHE A 6 -63.47 -32.25 -12.13
N LEU A 7 -62.43 -32.21 -12.95
CA LEU A 7 -61.06 -31.82 -12.64
C LEU A 7 -60.96 -30.33 -12.26
N ALA A 8 -60.26 -30.03 -11.16
CA ALA A 8 -59.81 -28.69 -10.84
C ALA A 8 -58.50 -28.37 -11.58
N THR A 9 -58.54 -27.43 -12.52
CA THR A 9 -57.34 -26.82 -13.11
C THR A 9 -56.81 -25.74 -12.18
N GLY A 10 -55.91 -26.12 -11.27
CA GLY A 10 -55.12 -25.19 -10.47
C GLY A 10 -53.91 -24.72 -11.26
N VAL A 11 -53.96 -23.50 -11.80
CA VAL A 11 -52.75 -22.80 -12.27
C VAL A 11 -51.99 -22.35 -11.02
N ALA A 12 -50.92 -23.06 -10.67
CA ALA A 12 -49.97 -22.61 -9.67
C ALA A 12 -49.14 -21.46 -10.29
N LEU A 13 -49.53 -20.22 -10.00
CA LEU A 13 -48.64 -19.06 -10.15
C LEU A 13 -47.60 -19.13 -9.04
N CYS A 14 -46.45 -19.73 -9.34
CA CYS A 14 -45.24 -19.56 -8.55
C CYS A 14 -44.76 -18.11 -8.70
N VAL A 15 -45.21 -17.23 -7.80
CA VAL A 15 -44.55 -15.96 -7.56
C VAL A 15 -43.27 -16.27 -6.78
N THR A 16 -42.16 -16.44 -7.50
CA THR A 16 -40.84 -16.36 -6.88
C THR A 16 -40.57 -14.88 -6.63
N ASP A 17 -40.91 -14.41 -5.45
CA ASP A 17 -40.53 -13.08 -4.99
C ASP A 17 -39.02 -13.12 -4.66
N ALA A 18 -38.20 -12.96 -5.69
CA ALA A 18 -36.77 -12.77 -5.54
C ALA A 18 -36.56 -11.32 -5.11
N GLN A 19 -36.67 -11.04 -3.80
CA GLN A 19 -36.26 -9.74 -3.28
C GLN A 19 -34.78 -9.52 -3.61
N PRO A 20 -34.43 -8.43 -4.33
CA PRO A 20 -33.04 -8.11 -4.58
C PRO A 20 -32.38 -7.79 -3.24
N ASN A 21 -31.34 -8.54 -2.92
CA ASN A 21 -30.57 -8.45 -1.69
C ASN A 21 -30.21 -6.99 -1.36
N GLU A 22 -30.88 -6.36 -0.39
CA GLU A 22 -30.76 -4.93 -0.06
C GLU A 22 -29.30 -4.53 0.26
N GLU A 23 -28.52 -5.45 0.80
CA GLU A 23 -27.09 -5.27 1.07
C GLU A 23 -26.29 -5.00 -0.22
N ASN A 24 -26.66 -5.63 -1.34
CA ASN A 24 -26.06 -5.39 -2.65
C ASN A 24 -26.51 -4.05 -3.23
N ALA A 25 -27.75 -3.62 -2.98
CA ALA A 25 -28.28 -2.34 -3.47
C ALA A 25 -27.63 -1.15 -2.76
N LEU A 26 -27.39 -1.24 -1.45
CA LEU A 26 -26.68 -0.22 -0.69
C LEU A 26 -25.22 -0.10 -1.12
N GLN A 27 -24.54 -1.24 -1.33
CA GLN A 27 -23.17 -1.26 -1.86
C GLN A 27 -23.08 -0.66 -3.27
N ASP A 28 -24.06 -0.95 -4.14
CA ASP A 28 -24.13 -0.40 -5.49
C ASP A 28 -24.38 1.13 -5.47
N MET A 29 -25.29 1.61 -4.61
CA MET A 29 -25.49 3.05 -4.40
C MET A 29 -24.22 3.72 -3.88
N GLN A 30 -23.57 3.16 -2.86
CA GLN A 30 -22.31 3.67 -2.32
C GLN A 30 -21.25 3.78 -3.42
N LYS A 31 -21.16 2.76 -4.28
CA LYS A 31 -20.25 2.74 -5.42
C LYS A 31 -20.57 3.84 -6.43
N LYS A 32 -21.83 3.97 -6.84
CA LYS A 32 -22.27 5.01 -7.80
C LYS A 32 -22.02 6.43 -7.27
N VAL A 33 -22.28 6.65 -5.99
CA VAL A 33 -22.01 7.92 -5.32
C VAL A 33 -20.50 8.20 -5.30
N ASN A 34 -19.67 7.21 -4.94
CA ASN A 34 -18.21 7.37 -4.97
C ASN A 34 -17.67 7.63 -6.39
N ASP A 35 -18.18 6.92 -7.40
CA ASP A 35 -17.81 7.12 -8.80
C ASP A 35 -18.17 8.54 -9.26
N LEU A 36 -19.35 9.05 -8.86
CA LEU A 36 -19.78 10.42 -9.14
C LEU A 36 -18.91 11.47 -8.43
N TRP A 37 -18.54 11.24 -7.17
CA TRP A 37 -17.64 12.13 -6.43
C TRP A 37 -16.25 12.18 -7.07
N LEU A 38 -15.72 11.03 -7.50
CA LEU A 38 -14.44 10.95 -8.21
C LEU A 38 -14.49 11.68 -9.55
N SER A 39 -15.56 11.52 -10.34
CA SER A 39 -15.70 12.21 -11.63
C SER A 39 -15.87 13.72 -11.49
N LEU A 40 -16.58 14.18 -10.45
CA LEU A 40 -16.80 15.61 -10.20
C LEU A 40 -15.58 16.31 -9.60
N LEU A 41 -14.88 15.68 -8.64
CA LEU A 41 -13.76 16.32 -7.95
C LEU A 41 -12.43 16.16 -8.70
N TYR A 42 -12.25 15.07 -9.46
CA TYR A 42 -11.00 14.77 -10.14
C TYR A 42 -11.24 14.17 -11.53
N PRO A 43 -11.87 14.91 -12.47
CA PRO A 43 -12.27 14.41 -13.78
C PRO A 43 -11.11 13.79 -14.58
N GLN A 44 -9.92 14.40 -14.55
CA GLN A 44 -8.73 13.87 -15.23
C GLN A 44 -8.25 12.53 -14.64
N LEU A 45 -8.30 12.41 -13.30
CA LEU A 45 -7.90 11.18 -12.61
C LEU A 45 -8.94 10.07 -12.82
N TYR A 46 -10.22 10.44 -12.91
CA TYR A 46 -11.30 9.49 -13.19
C TYR A 46 -11.15 8.86 -14.58
N GLU A 47 -10.87 9.66 -15.62
CA GLU A 47 -10.62 9.14 -16.97
C GLU A 47 -9.40 8.21 -17.03
N ASP A 48 -8.29 8.57 -16.37
CA ASP A 48 -7.10 7.71 -16.30
C ASP A 48 -7.39 6.39 -15.56
N ILE A 49 -8.17 6.44 -14.48
CA ILE A 49 -8.62 5.26 -13.74
C ILE A 49 -9.55 4.41 -14.60
N VAL A 50 -10.52 5.00 -15.31
CA VAL A 50 -11.41 4.24 -16.21
C VAL A 50 -10.61 3.61 -17.35
N ALA A 51 -9.68 4.34 -17.96
CA ALA A 51 -8.79 3.87 -19.02
C ALA A 51 -7.83 2.77 -18.55
N SER A 52 -7.44 2.75 -17.26
CA SER A 52 -6.59 1.72 -16.66
C SER A 52 -7.37 0.52 -16.10
N ASN A 53 -8.62 0.32 -16.52
CA ASN A 53 -9.53 -0.69 -15.98
C ASN A 53 -9.71 -0.57 -14.45
N ARG A 54 -9.92 0.67 -13.99
CA ARG A 54 -10.11 1.08 -12.59
C ARG A 54 -8.91 0.96 -11.66
N THR A 55 -7.72 0.73 -12.21
CA THR A 55 -6.49 0.63 -11.40
C THR A 55 -5.90 2.02 -11.14
N ALA A 56 -5.83 2.43 -9.87
CA ALA A 56 -5.11 3.63 -9.49
C ALA A 56 -3.60 3.34 -9.39
N TYR A 57 -2.81 4.27 -9.91
CA TYR A 57 -1.36 4.31 -9.77
C TYR A 57 -0.97 5.61 -9.09
N ALA A 58 0.03 5.55 -8.21
CA ALA A 58 0.63 6.72 -7.60
C ALA A 58 2.15 6.55 -7.53
N SER A 59 2.85 7.68 -7.45
CA SER A 59 4.31 7.71 -7.40
C SER A 59 4.78 8.81 -6.45
N CYS A 60 5.92 8.55 -5.82
CA CYS A 60 6.56 9.44 -4.87
C CYS A 60 8.06 9.47 -5.21
N LEU A 61 8.54 10.61 -5.69
CA LEU A 61 9.95 10.81 -6.06
C LEU A 61 10.72 11.26 -4.81
N MET A 62 11.42 10.32 -4.18
CA MET A 62 12.12 10.51 -2.92
C MET A 62 13.28 11.49 -3.06
N LYS A 63 13.35 12.49 -2.18
CA LYS A 63 14.44 13.45 -2.10
C LYS A 63 14.97 13.56 -0.66
N PRO A 64 16.28 13.80 -0.46
CA PRO A 64 16.82 14.06 0.86
C PRO A 64 16.17 15.30 1.49
N SER A 65 15.99 15.27 2.80
CA SER A 65 15.55 16.46 3.54
C SER A 65 16.65 17.53 3.48
N PRO A 66 16.32 18.80 3.19
CA PRO A 66 17.31 19.88 3.17
C PRO A 66 17.97 20.14 4.54
N LYS A 67 17.37 19.65 5.63
CA LYS A 67 17.88 19.80 7.00
C LYS A 67 18.77 18.65 7.47
N VAL A 68 18.94 17.64 6.65
CA VAL A 68 19.81 16.50 6.98
C VAL A 68 21.24 16.90 6.68
N GLY A 69 22.11 16.77 7.69
CA GLY A 69 23.54 17.10 7.56
C GLY A 69 24.22 16.30 6.46
N ALA A 70 25.29 16.86 5.89
CA ALA A 70 26.06 16.20 4.83
C ALA A 70 26.72 14.87 5.28
N ASP A 71 26.88 14.68 6.60
CA ASP A 71 27.38 13.45 7.23
C ASP A 71 26.34 12.32 7.28
N LYS A 72 25.09 12.61 6.94
CA LYS A 72 23.98 11.66 6.97
C LYS A 72 23.64 11.12 5.58
N PRO A 73 23.01 9.93 5.51
CA PRO A 73 22.62 9.32 4.25
C PRO A 73 21.71 10.24 3.41
N GLN A 74 22.10 10.45 2.15
CA GLN A 74 21.36 11.27 1.19
C GLN A 74 20.47 10.36 0.34
N VAL A 75 19.31 10.00 0.89
CA VAL A 75 18.43 8.99 0.29
C VAL A 75 17.61 9.56 -0.86
N THR A 76 17.62 8.85 -2.00
CA THR A 76 16.87 9.21 -3.22
C THR A 76 16.17 7.98 -3.79
N GLY A 77 15.30 8.17 -4.79
CA GLY A 77 14.68 7.08 -5.55
C GLY A 77 13.18 7.23 -5.71
N HIS A 78 12.47 6.11 -5.84
CA HIS A 78 11.03 6.09 -6.05
C HIS A 78 10.33 5.14 -5.08
N VAL A 79 9.16 5.58 -4.61
CA VAL A 79 8.13 4.69 -4.07
C VAL A 79 6.93 4.74 -5.01
N LEU A 80 6.56 3.58 -5.53
CA LEU A 80 5.46 3.43 -6.48
C LEU A 80 4.33 2.66 -5.81
N PHE A 81 3.10 3.03 -6.12
CA PHE A 81 1.89 2.45 -5.56
C PHE A 81 0.94 2.00 -6.67
N ARG A 82 0.24 0.90 -6.41
CA ARG A 82 -0.81 0.37 -7.30
C ARG A 82 -1.95 -0.18 -6.47
N GLN A 83 -3.18 0.15 -6.85
CA GLN A 83 -4.38 -0.45 -6.26
C GLN A 83 -5.42 -0.67 -7.35
N ALA A 84 -5.75 -1.94 -7.58
CA ALA A 84 -6.56 -2.36 -8.73
C ALA A 84 -8.00 -1.82 -8.73
N TYR A 85 -8.57 -1.56 -7.56
CA TYR A 85 -9.92 -1.03 -7.36
C TYR A 85 -10.07 -0.50 -5.92
N PRO A 86 -11.09 0.32 -5.59
CA PRO A 86 -11.21 1.02 -4.30
C PRO A 86 -11.10 0.17 -3.03
N ASN A 87 -11.71 -1.03 -3.05
CA ASN A 87 -11.69 -1.95 -1.91
C ASN A 87 -10.55 -2.99 -1.98
N GLY A 88 -9.73 -2.92 -3.03
CA GLY A 88 -8.58 -3.80 -3.21
C GLY A 88 -7.47 -3.44 -2.24
N LYS A 89 -6.54 -4.36 -2.02
CA LYS A 89 -5.34 -4.04 -1.22
C LYS A 89 -4.33 -3.24 -2.02
N LEU A 90 -3.66 -2.32 -1.35
CA LEU A 90 -2.58 -1.54 -1.93
C LEU A 90 -1.31 -2.39 -2.05
N GLU A 91 -0.63 -2.23 -3.18
CA GLU A 91 0.71 -2.75 -3.44
C GLU A 91 1.69 -1.58 -3.57
N ALA A 92 2.94 -1.79 -3.15
CA ALA A 92 4.00 -0.80 -3.26
C ALA A 92 5.34 -1.40 -3.67
N ILE A 93 6.09 -0.65 -4.48
CA ILE A 93 7.48 -0.92 -4.83
C ILE A 93 8.34 0.21 -4.25
N PHE A 94 9.36 -0.16 -3.51
CA PHE A 94 10.38 0.73 -2.96
C PHE A 94 11.67 0.46 -3.73
N ASN A 95 12.16 1.46 -4.45
CA ASN A 95 13.48 1.44 -5.10
C ASN A 95 14.22 2.70 -4.69
N LEU A 96 15.08 2.55 -3.68
CA LEU A 96 15.70 3.64 -2.95
C LEU A 96 17.20 3.41 -2.85
N ASP A 97 17.98 4.47 -3.01
CA ASP A 97 19.44 4.46 -3.00
C ASP A 97 19.97 5.52 -2.03
N GLY A 98 21.28 5.49 -1.76
CA GLY A 98 21.95 6.47 -0.92
C GLY A 98 22.03 6.08 0.56
N PHE A 99 21.82 4.79 0.88
CA PHE A 99 22.08 4.26 2.23
C PHE A 99 23.57 3.91 2.40
N PRO A 100 24.08 3.87 3.64
CA PRO A 100 25.45 3.40 3.89
C PRO A 100 25.65 1.96 3.40
N ALA A 101 26.84 1.66 2.89
CA ALA A 101 27.26 0.32 2.53
C ALA A 101 28.24 -0.23 3.58
N GLY A 102 28.11 -1.50 3.97
CA GLY A 102 28.98 -2.13 4.97
C GLY A 102 28.31 -3.26 5.74
N ALA A 103 29.04 -3.85 6.68
CA ALA A 103 28.51 -4.81 7.65
C ALA A 103 27.78 -4.07 8.80
N ASN A 104 26.80 -4.74 9.42
CA ASN A 104 26.04 -4.25 10.59
C ASN A 104 25.21 -2.97 10.35
N LEU A 105 24.47 -2.92 9.25
CA LEU A 105 23.54 -1.82 8.95
C LEU A 105 22.22 -2.00 9.70
N SER A 106 21.75 -0.94 10.35
CA SER A 106 20.39 -0.88 10.92
C SER A 106 19.35 -0.67 9.83
N GLY A 107 18.14 -1.18 10.08
CA GLY A 107 16.97 -0.88 9.28
C GLY A 107 16.57 0.60 9.36
N ARG A 108 15.71 1.00 8.42
CA ARG A 108 15.12 2.33 8.35
C ARG A 108 13.61 2.19 8.29
N ALA A 109 12.91 2.92 9.15
CA ALA A 109 11.46 2.99 9.10
C ALA A 109 10.99 3.81 7.89
N ILE A 110 9.89 3.38 7.27
CA ILE A 110 9.24 4.15 6.20
C ILE A 110 7.75 4.27 6.50
N HIS A 111 7.24 5.50 6.52
CA HIS A 111 5.87 5.81 6.91
C HIS A 111 5.17 6.76 5.94
N ILE A 112 3.83 6.76 5.94
CA ILE A 112 3.05 7.88 5.40
C ILE A 112 2.82 8.90 6.50
N HIS A 113 3.17 10.15 6.23
CA HIS A 113 2.92 11.29 7.12
C HIS A 113 1.70 12.09 6.66
N GLN A 114 1.10 12.82 7.60
CA GLN A 114 -0.20 13.48 7.44
C GLN A 114 -0.26 14.42 6.23
N TYR A 115 0.75 15.25 6.04
CA TYR A 115 0.75 16.34 5.07
C TYR A 115 1.76 16.09 3.95
N GLY A 116 1.40 16.46 2.72
CA GLY A 116 2.34 16.65 1.61
C GLY A 116 3.05 18.01 1.64
N ASP A 117 3.08 18.67 2.80
CA ASP A 117 3.76 19.95 2.99
C ASP A 117 5.26 19.70 3.22
N LEU A 118 6.09 20.08 2.24
CA LEU A 118 7.54 19.99 2.29
C LEU A 118 8.22 21.37 2.35
N SER A 119 7.48 22.42 2.74
CA SER A 119 7.98 23.80 2.82
C SER A 119 9.15 23.97 3.78
N ASP A 120 9.20 23.15 4.84
CA ASP A 120 10.29 23.08 5.81
C ASP A 120 11.04 21.74 5.73
N GLY A 121 11.22 21.24 4.50
CA GLY A 121 11.76 19.92 4.25
C GLY A 121 10.82 18.82 4.74
N CYS A 122 11.38 17.75 5.31
CA CYS A 122 10.54 16.65 5.80
C CYS A 122 9.85 16.96 7.13
N ASP A 123 10.19 18.05 7.83
CA ASP A 123 9.65 18.35 9.16
C ASP A 123 8.20 18.85 9.10
N SER A 124 7.84 19.61 8.06
CA SER A 124 6.48 20.11 7.82
C SER A 124 5.46 19.02 7.43
N ALA A 125 5.90 17.78 7.19
CA ALA A 125 5.03 16.66 6.87
C ALA A 125 4.04 16.25 7.99
N GLY A 126 4.20 16.79 9.21
CA GLY A 126 3.37 16.46 10.36
C GLY A 126 3.70 15.08 10.97
N GLY A 127 2.78 14.52 11.77
CA GLY A 127 2.91 13.17 12.34
C GLY A 127 2.58 12.07 11.32
N HIS A 128 2.59 10.80 11.76
CA HIS A 128 2.11 9.70 10.93
C HIS A 128 0.64 9.95 10.55
N TYR A 129 0.26 9.55 9.33
CA TYR A 129 -1.11 9.68 8.88
C TYR A 129 -2.03 8.72 9.66
N ASN A 130 -2.84 9.26 10.57
CA ASN A 130 -3.66 8.49 11.50
C ASN A 130 -5.15 8.90 11.45
N PRO A 131 -5.89 8.51 10.39
CA PRO A 131 -7.30 8.88 10.25
C PRO A 131 -8.20 8.20 11.29
N PHE A 132 -7.73 7.12 11.92
CA PHE A 132 -8.51 6.30 12.84
C PHE A 132 -8.16 6.52 14.31
N LYS A 133 -7.23 7.44 14.62
CA LYS A 133 -6.78 7.76 15.99
C LYS A 133 -6.29 6.51 16.76
N GLU A 134 -5.61 5.61 16.05
CA GLU A 134 -5.03 4.40 16.64
C GLU A 134 -3.60 4.65 17.10
N ASN A 135 -3.09 3.81 18.00
CA ASN A 135 -1.66 3.83 18.30
C ASN A 135 -0.86 3.19 17.15
N HIS A 136 0.33 3.72 16.89
CA HIS A 136 1.36 3.03 16.11
C HIS A 136 1.61 1.63 16.71
N PRO A 137 1.82 0.56 15.90
CA PRO A 137 2.00 0.53 14.44
C PRO A 137 0.71 0.23 13.64
N ARG A 138 -0.44 0.79 14.05
CA ARG A 138 -1.73 0.53 13.39
C ARG A 138 -2.16 1.64 12.43
N HIS A 139 -1.30 2.61 12.13
CA HIS A 139 -1.62 3.60 11.12
C HIS A 139 -1.62 2.96 9.72
N PRO A 140 -2.48 3.40 8.77
CA PRO A 140 -2.56 2.79 7.45
C PRO A 140 -1.24 2.80 6.67
N GLY A 141 -0.41 3.80 6.93
CA GLY A 141 0.89 4.00 6.30
C GLY A 141 2.09 3.53 7.10
N ASP A 142 1.93 2.78 8.19
CA ASP A 142 3.04 2.22 8.95
C ASP A 142 3.66 1.04 8.18
N PHE A 143 4.60 1.31 7.26
CA PHE A 143 5.21 0.26 6.45
C PHE A 143 6.33 -0.50 7.18
N GLY A 144 6.76 -0.05 8.36
CA GLY A 144 7.76 -0.69 9.21
C GLY A 144 9.18 -0.59 8.65
N ASN A 145 10.02 -1.56 9.03
CA ASN A 145 11.47 -1.53 8.77
C ASN A 145 11.89 -2.08 7.41
N PHE A 146 12.83 -1.37 6.79
CA PHE A 146 13.49 -1.78 5.54
C PHE A 146 15.00 -1.81 5.73
N TYR A 147 15.64 -2.83 5.15
CA TYR A 147 17.06 -3.08 5.28
C TYR A 147 17.73 -2.94 3.92
N SER A 148 18.70 -2.03 3.81
CA SER A 148 19.46 -1.82 2.59
C SER A 148 20.48 -2.93 2.38
N LYS A 149 20.66 -3.35 1.13
CA LYS A 149 21.78 -4.19 0.71
C LYS A 149 22.65 -3.38 -0.23
N GLU A 150 23.93 -3.24 0.10
CA GLU A 150 24.91 -2.48 -0.71
C GLU A 150 24.45 -1.04 -1.00
N GLY A 151 23.85 -0.38 0.00
CA GLY A 151 23.38 1.01 -0.14
C GLY A 151 22.03 1.18 -0.83
N THR A 152 21.36 0.09 -1.22
CA THR A 152 20.10 0.10 -1.97
C THR A 152 19.00 -0.69 -1.26
N ILE A 153 17.76 -0.19 -1.32
CA ILE A 153 16.53 -0.90 -0.96
C ILE A 153 15.71 -1.11 -2.23
N LYS A 154 15.59 -2.37 -2.66
CA LYS A 154 14.67 -2.81 -3.73
C LYS A 154 13.67 -3.81 -3.14
N LYS A 155 12.46 -3.34 -2.79
CA LYS A 155 11.46 -4.14 -2.06
C LYS A 155 10.06 -3.98 -2.67
N TYR A 156 9.34 -5.09 -2.74
CA TYR A 156 7.90 -5.10 -3.02
C TYR A 156 7.13 -5.48 -1.77
N LYS A 157 6.02 -4.77 -1.51
CA LYS A 157 5.05 -5.08 -0.46
C LYS A 157 3.67 -5.16 -1.08
N ALA A 158 2.92 -6.20 -0.73
CA ALA A 158 1.52 -6.37 -1.06
C ALA A 158 0.68 -6.29 0.21
N ASN A 159 -0.64 -6.27 0.05
CA ASN A 159 -1.59 -6.35 1.16
C ASN A 159 -1.46 -5.19 2.17
N LEU A 160 -1.07 -4.00 1.70
CA LEU A 160 -0.96 -2.82 2.55
C LEU A 160 -2.34 -2.29 2.94
N VAL A 161 -2.41 -1.68 4.13
CA VAL A 161 -3.65 -1.13 4.72
C VAL A 161 -4.01 0.23 4.12
N ALA A 162 -3.01 1.07 3.81
CA ALA A 162 -3.20 2.32 3.09
C ALA A 162 -3.99 2.13 1.77
N THR A 163 -4.63 3.21 1.31
CA THR A 163 -5.46 3.23 0.11
C THR A 163 -5.17 4.47 -0.72
N LEU A 164 -5.35 4.38 -2.04
CA LEU A 164 -5.34 5.48 -3.00
C LEU A 164 -6.73 6.08 -3.22
N PHE A 165 -7.78 5.44 -2.69
CA PHE A 165 -9.16 5.81 -2.94
C PHE A 165 -9.88 6.33 -1.70
N GLY A 166 -10.95 7.10 -1.94
CA GLY A 166 -11.88 7.53 -0.91
C GLY A 166 -11.31 8.55 0.08
N PRO A 167 -12.02 8.83 1.18
CA PRO A 167 -11.67 9.89 2.12
C PRO A 167 -10.35 9.63 2.85
N TYR A 168 -9.91 8.38 2.88
CA TYR A 168 -8.68 7.98 3.57
C TYR A 168 -7.47 7.85 2.65
N SER A 169 -7.57 8.35 1.41
CA SER A 169 -6.50 8.26 0.42
C SER A 169 -5.17 8.85 0.94
N ILE A 170 -4.07 8.21 0.55
CA ILE A 170 -2.71 8.71 0.78
C ILE A 170 -2.22 9.65 -0.33
N ILE A 171 -2.99 9.86 -1.39
CA ILE A 171 -2.66 10.84 -2.44
C ILE A 171 -2.57 12.24 -1.82
N GLY A 172 -1.54 13.00 -2.18
CA GLY A 172 -1.25 14.33 -1.62
C GLY A 172 -0.62 14.31 -0.23
N ARG A 173 -0.45 13.14 0.39
CA ARG A 173 0.33 12.96 1.62
C ARG A 173 1.79 12.71 1.30
N SER A 174 2.63 12.56 2.32
CA SER A 174 4.06 12.30 2.12
C SER A 174 4.48 10.91 2.57
N VAL A 175 5.43 10.31 1.84
CA VAL A 175 6.24 9.20 2.34
C VAL A 175 7.47 9.80 3.03
N VAL A 176 7.83 9.29 4.21
CA VAL A 176 9.02 9.70 4.96
C VAL A 176 9.87 8.48 5.29
N ILE A 177 11.18 8.60 5.09
CA ILE A 177 12.19 7.63 5.49
C ILE A 177 12.91 8.16 6.73
N HIS A 178 13.04 7.32 7.73
CA HIS A 178 13.62 7.68 9.01
C HIS A 178 15.06 7.19 9.20
N GLU A 179 15.76 7.79 10.16
CA GLU A 179 17.14 7.46 10.52
C GLU A 179 17.25 6.15 11.29
N GLN A 180 16.25 5.73 12.06
CA GLN A 180 16.35 4.55 12.92
C GLN A 180 15.34 3.48 12.52
N GLU A 181 15.50 2.31 13.12
CA GLU A 181 14.48 1.28 13.09
C GLU A 181 13.26 1.74 13.90
N ASP A 182 12.12 1.39 13.37
CA ASP A 182 10.84 1.40 14.05
C ASP A 182 10.81 0.30 15.11
N ASP A 183 10.55 0.68 16.37
CA ASP A 183 10.36 -0.25 17.49
C ASP A 183 8.99 -0.94 17.50
N LEU A 184 8.09 -0.56 16.58
CA LEU A 184 6.77 -1.12 16.37
C LEU A 184 5.86 -1.01 17.61
N GLY A 185 5.99 0.08 18.38
CA GLY A 185 5.20 0.31 19.58
C GLY A 185 5.70 -0.44 20.82
N LYS A 186 6.94 -0.97 20.79
CA LYS A 186 7.50 -1.82 21.86
C LYS A 186 8.55 -1.15 22.74
N GLY A 187 8.81 0.14 22.54
CA GLY A 187 9.82 0.91 23.27
C GLY A 187 9.39 1.40 24.66
N ASN A 188 8.20 1.03 25.14
CA ASN A 188 7.66 1.38 26.47
C ASN A 188 7.67 2.90 26.77
N ASN A 189 7.45 3.73 25.76
CA ASN A 189 7.34 5.17 25.91
C ASN A 189 6.29 5.75 24.95
N LYS A 190 5.90 7.01 25.16
CA LYS A 190 4.87 7.67 24.35
C LYS A 190 5.26 7.74 22.87
N ALA A 191 6.51 8.09 22.56
CA ALA A 191 6.99 8.21 21.19
C ALA A 191 6.95 6.86 20.43
N SER A 192 7.15 5.74 21.12
CA SER A 192 6.99 4.40 20.57
C SER A 192 5.57 4.18 20.02
N LEU A 193 4.54 4.58 20.79
CA LEU A 193 3.14 4.46 20.40
C LEU A 193 2.67 5.52 19.39
N GLU A 194 3.48 6.55 19.15
CA GLU A 194 3.17 7.62 18.19
C GLU A 194 3.90 7.45 16.84
N ASN A 195 5.16 7.04 16.88
CA ASN A 195 6.07 7.05 15.72
C ASN A 195 7.16 5.98 15.75
N GLY A 196 7.05 4.99 16.64
CA GLY A 196 7.98 3.86 16.69
C GLY A 196 9.41 4.23 17.08
N ASN A 197 9.64 5.40 17.68
CA ASN A 197 10.99 5.92 17.98
C ASN A 197 11.93 5.93 16.77
N ALA A 198 11.41 6.09 15.56
CA ALA A 198 12.21 5.97 14.33
C ALA A 198 13.25 7.09 14.13
N GLY A 199 13.32 8.09 14.99
CA GLY A 199 14.32 9.15 14.94
C GLY A 199 14.09 10.15 13.79
N LYS A 200 15.18 10.80 13.35
CA LYS A 200 15.13 11.92 12.38
C LYS A 200 14.61 11.50 11.01
N ARG A 201 14.10 12.45 10.24
CA ARG A 201 13.58 12.26 8.88
C ARG A 201 14.69 12.49 7.85
N LEU A 202 15.13 11.44 7.17
CA LEU A 202 16.23 11.48 6.22
C LEU A 202 15.80 12.01 4.84
N ALA A 203 14.65 11.53 4.36
CA ALA A 203 14.15 11.85 3.03
C ALA A 203 12.63 11.75 3.01
N CYS A 204 12.02 12.48 2.09
CA CYS A 204 10.58 12.46 1.91
C CYS A 204 10.17 12.83 0.48
N CYS A 205 8.92 12.56 0.16
CA CYS A 205 8.29 12.97 -1.08
C CYS A 205 6.77 13.01 -0.93
N VAL A 206 6.10 13.75 -1.82
CA VAL A 206 4.64 13.76 -1.91
C VAL A 206 4.17 12.62 -2.81
N VAL A 207 3.11 11.92 -2.38
CA VAL A 207 2.44 10.89 -3.17
C VAL A 207 1.55 11.56 -4.22
N GLY A 208 2.05 11.64 -5.45
CA GLY A 208 1.29 12.15 -6.59
C GLY A 208 0.60 11.03 -7.36
N THR A 209 -0.46 11.37 -8.09
CA THR A 209 -1.06 10.47 -9.09
C THR A 209 0.01 10.09 -10.12
N GLY A 210 0.01 8.82 -10.52
CA GLY A 210 1.04 8.24 -11.37
C GLY A 210 0.45 7.52 -12.58
N THR A 211 1.31 7.20 -13.54
CA THR A 211 0.94 6.42 -14.72
C THR A 211 1.29 4.94 -14.53
N LYS A 212 0.57 4.07 -15.24
CA LYS A 212 0.86 2.62 -15.33
C LYS A 212 2.31 2.33 -15.75
N ASN A 213 2.87 3.16 -16.62
CA ASN A 213 4.20 2.96 -17.22
C ASN A 213 5.33 2.90 -16.18
N LEU A 214 5.28 3.72 -15.12
CA LEU A 214 6.32 3.71 -14.08
C LEU A 214 6.30 2.41 -13.29
N TRP A 215 5.10 1.92 -12.95
CA TRP A 215 4.92 0.64 -12.28
C TRP A 215 5.45 -0.51 -13.14
N GLU A 216 5.05 -0.56 -14.41
CA GLU A 216 5.43 -1.63 -15.33
C GLU A 216 6.91 -1.66 -15.70
N ARG A 217 7.63 -0.55 -15.62
CA ARG A 217 9.08 -0.54 -15.86
C ARG A 217 9.87 -1.13 -14.69
N GLN A 218 9.42 -0.93 -13.45
CA GLN A 218 10.12 -1.45 -12.27
C GLN A 218 9.68 -2.85 -11.84
N PHE A 219 8.43 -3.23 -12.11
CA PHE A 219 7.90 -4.54 -11.75
C PHE A 219 8.65 -5.76 -12.35
N PRO A 220 9.17 -5.74 -13.60
CA PRO A 220 9.90 -6.86 -14.19
C PRO A 220 11.16 -7.23 -13.41
N GLU A 221 11.94 -6.25 -12.94
CA GLU A 221 13.11 -6.50 -12.10
C GLU A 221 12.74 -7.19 -10.78
N VAL A 222 11.62 -6.80 -10.18
CA VAL A 222 11.10 -7.39 -8.95
C VAL A 222 10.59 -8.82 -9.19
N LYS A 223 9.89 -9.06 -10.30
CA LYS A 223 9.39 -10.40 -10.68
C LYS A 223 10.55 -11.37 -10.93
N GLU A 224 11.58 -10.94 -11.66
CA GLU A 224 12.77 -11.75 -11.91
C GLU A 224 13.60 -12.00 -10.64
N LYS A 225 13.74 -11.01 -9.76
CA LYS A 225 14.35 -11.23 -8.43
C LYS A 225 13.55 -12.21 -7.56
N ARG A 226 12.21 -12.12 -7.57
CA ARG A 226 11.34 -13.06 -6.85
C ARG A 226 11.50 -14.47 -7.39
N LYS A 227 11.54 -14.63 -8.72
CA LYS A 227 11.78 -15.92 -9.40
C LYS A 227 13.14 -16.50 -9.01
N LYS A 228 14.21 -15.70 -9.09
CA LYS A 228 15.56 -16.10 -8.67
C LYS A 228 15.63 -16.49 -7.19
N MET A 229 15.05 -15.69 -6.30
CA MET A 229 15.04 -15.96 -4.85
C MET A 229 14.25 -17.23 -4.48
N LEU A 230 13.16 -17.54 -5.20
CA LEU A 230 12.43 -18.80 -5.06
C LEU A 230 13.27 -20.00 -5.52
N THR A 231 13.92 -19.90 -6.69
CA THR A 231 14.79 -20.98 -7.20
C THR A 231 16.03 -21.22 -6.32
N THR A 232 16.59 -20.18 -5.69
CA THR A 232 17.74 -20.33 -4.78
C THR A 232 17.33 -20.97 -3.45
N LYS A 233 16.12 -20.69 -2.95
CA LYS A 233 15.59 -21.36 -1.76
C LYS A 233 15.36 -22.85 -2.00
N GLU A 234 14.78 -23.21 -3.14
CA GLU A 234 14.59 -24.62 -3.55
C GLU A 234 15.92 -25.37 -3.68
N ALA A 235 16.94 -24.75 -4.29
CA ALA A 235 18.28 -25.33 -4.40
C ALA A 235 19.01 -25.48 -3.03
N SER A 236 18.76 -24.57 -2.07
CA SER A 236 19.33 -24.66 -0.72
C SER A 236 18.63 -25.70 0.16
N SER A 237 17.35 -25.97 -0.09
CA SER A 237 16.61 -27.04 0.59
C SER A 237 16.96 -28.43 0.04
N SER A 238 17.36 -28.54 -1.23
CA SER A 238 17.79 -29.82 -1.81
C SER A 238 19.21 -30.23 -1.40
N SER A 239 20.06 -29.29 -0.97
CA SER A 239 21.44 -29.60 -0.55
C SER A 239 21.59 -30.04 0.92
N HIS A 240 20.53 -29.92 1.74
CA HIS A 240 20.50 -30.41 3.13
C HIS A 240 19.90 -31.83 3.27
N GLY A 241 19.56 -32.48 2.15
CA GLY A 241 18.91 -33.81 2.13
C GLY A 241 19.83 -35.01 1.88
N VAL A 242 21.15 -34.85 1.86
CA VAL A 242 22.08 -35.97 1.62
C VAL A 242 23.23 -35.95 2.63
N ALA A 243 22.93 -36.40 3.85
CA ALA A 243 23.95 -36.86 4.78
C ALA A 243 23.35 -37.97 5.68
N ALA A 244 22.95 -39.08 5.06
CA ALA A 244 22.90 -40.37 5.73
C ALA A 244 24.20 -41.10 5.38
N LYS A 245 25.10 -41.18 6.37
CA LYS A 245 26.33 -41.99 6.41
C LYS A 245 26.08 -43.18 7.34
N PRO A 246 26.97 -44.18 7.34
CA PRO A 246 27.34 -45.11 6.28
C PRO A 246 26.52 -46.42 6.33
#